data_AF-A0A2K8SGE2-F1
#
_entry.id   AF-A0A2K8SGE2-F1
#
_cell.length_a   1.000
_cell.length_b   1.000
_cell.length_c   1.000
_cell.angle_alpha   90.00
_cell.angle_beta   90.00
_cell.angle_gamma   90.00
#
_symmetry.space_group_name_H-M   'P 1'
#
loop_
_entity.id
_entity.type
_entity.pdbx_description
1 polymer ?
#
loop_
_entity_poly.entity_id
_entity_poly.type
_entity_poly.pdbx_seq_one_letter_code
_entity_poly.pdbx_strand_id
1 'polypeptide(L)'
;MALLLKHELVADEKYQSFIQQCTQCRQQLQQTELSFLSPPSQRSQCRYFNIERLINWAIKLLDSPIDIIVELVPNIEPAILRQKLKSKLGWLINYQEPLSIWSQMVQMTRTVETHLKTCGLHQKLSSVLKLQQLTMGANSLVNFQLKIIDYLTIESSKIQSEQTILATSDVIESLFGKYKQFSSRCPFKQISQMILSISLSTMKLTGSVVKLALETVRYLDLEAWSDQVFGQSMLSKRRTVFTASNNDTESA
;
A
#
# COMPACT_ATOMS: atom_id res chain seq x y z
N MET A 1 -13.29 -6.33 1.32
CA MET A 1 -13.49 -5.40 0.20
C MET A 1 -12.95 -5.92 -1.14
N ALA A 2 -11.66 -6.26 -1.27
CA ALA A 2 -11.10 -6.79 -2.54
C ALA A 2 -11.85 -8.00 -3.14
N LEU A 3 -12.43 -8.87 -2.29
CA LEU A 3 -13.27 -9.99 -2.75
C LEU A 3 -14.61 -9.54 -3.36
N LEU A 4 -15.21 -8.45 -2.86
CA LEU A 4 -16.42 -7.87 -3.46
C LEU A 4 -16.10 -7.30 -4.85
N LEU A 5 -15.01 -6.55 -4.99
CA LEU A 5 -14.53 -6.09 -6.30
C LEU A 5 -14.25 -7.26 -7.25
N LYS A 6 -13.62 -8.32 -6.75
CA LYS A 6 -13.38 -9.53 -7.55
C LYS A 6 -14.69 -10.11 -8.06
N HIS A 7 -15.70 -10.24 -7.20
CA HIS A 7 -16.98 -10.84 -7.59
C HIS A 7 -17.67 -10.05 -8.71
N GLU A 8 -17.70 -8.71 -8.61
CA GLU A 8 -18.28 -7.88 -9.68
C GLU A 8 -17.47 -7.96 -10.99
N LEU A 9 -16.15 -7.77 -10.90
CA LEU A 9 -15.31 -7.56 -12.08
C LEU A 9 -14.95 -8.85 -12.80
N VAL A 10 -15.01 -10.01 -12.13
CA VAL A 10 -14.87 -11.31 -12.81
C VAL A 10 -16.07 -11.57 -13.73
N ALA A 11 -17.27 -11.19 -13.30
CA ALA A 11 -18.48 -11.36 -14.10
C ALA A 11 -18.64 -10.29 -15.20
N ASP A 12 -17.92 -9.16 -15.09
CA ASP A 12 -17.94 -8.08 -16.07
C ASP A 12 -17.10 -8.42 -17.31
N GLU A 13 -17.76 -8.74 -18.41
CA GLU A 13 -17.13 -9.04 -19.71
C GLU A 13 -16.32 -7.87 -20.27
N LYS A 14 -16.77 -6.63 -20.06
CA LYS A 14 -16.02 -5.43 -20.49
C LYS A 14 -14.72 -5.31 -19.71
N TYR A 15 -14.75 -5.60 -18.40
CA TYR A 15 -13.53 -5.63 -17.59
C TYR A 15 -12.57 -6.74 -18.05
N GLN A 16 -13.06 -7.95 -18.33
CA GLN A 16 -12.20 -9.04 -18.84
C GLN A 16 -11.55 -8.67 -20.18
N SER A 17 -12.34 -8.10 -21.10
CA SER A 17 -11.85 -7.59 -22.38
C SER A 17 -10.79 -6.50 -22.19
N PHE A 18 -11.00 -5.56 -21.26
CA PHE A 18 -10.02 -4.52 -20.90
C PHE A 18 -8.69 -5.11 -20.43
N ILE A 19 -8.71 -6.13 -19.56
CA ILE A 19 -7.48 -6.78 -19.08
C ILE A 19 -6.72 -7.49 -20.22
N GLN A 20 -7.44 -8.11 -21.15
CA GLN A 20 -6.85 -8.71 -22.33
C GLN A 20 -6.17 -7.65 -23.22
N GLN A 21 -6.86 -6.54 -23.49
CA GLN A 21 -6.32 -5.41 -24.24
C GLN A 21 -5.08 -4.82 -23.56
N CYS A 22 -5.08 -4.67 -22.24
CA CYS A 22 -3.90 -4.22 -21.48
C CYS A 22 -2.71 -5.19 -21.65
N THR A 23 -2.97 -6.49 -21.65
CA THR A 23 -1.91 -7.50 -21.80
C THR A 23 -1.31 -7.44 -23.20
N GLN A 24 -2.14 -7.39 -24.24
CA GLN A 24 -1.72 -7.27 -25.63
C GLN A 24 -0.99 -5.94 -25.88
N CYS A 25 -1.52 -4.83 -25.36
CA CYS A 25 -0.92 -3.51 -25.46
C CYS A 25 0.49 -3.48 -24.85
N ARG A 26 0.69 -4.09 -23.68
CA ARG A 26 2.03 -4.21 -23.07
C ARG A 26 3.01 -4.94 -24.00
N GLN A 27 2.60 -6.05 -24.61
CA GLN A 27 3.44 -6.81 -25.55
C GLN A 27 3.78 -5.98 -26.79
N GLN A 28 2.81 -5.24 -27.33
CA GLN A 28 3.00 -4.38 -28.51
C GLN A 28 3.86 -3.14 -28.25
N LEU A 29 3.87 -2.63 -27.02
CA LEU A 29 4.67 -1.46 -26.63
C LEU A 29 6.06 -1.84 -26.14
N GLN A 30 6.26 -3.08 -25.70
CA GLN A 30 7.56 -3.59 -25.28
C GLN A 30 8.60 -3.43 -26.40
N GLN A 31 9.80 -2.99 -26.03
CA GLN A 31 10.91 -2.74 -26.97
C GLN A 31 10.58 -1.73 -28.09
N THR A 32 9.65 -0.80 -27.86
CA THR A 32 9.38 0.32 -28.77
C THR A 32 9.60 1.65 -28.07
N GLU A 33 9.65 2.74 -28.84
CA GLU A 33 9.85 4.11 -28.34
C GLU A 33 8.70 4.56 -27.41
N LEU A 34 7.55 3.86 -27.46
CA LEU A 34 6.37 4.11 -26.64
C LEU A 34 6.30 3.20 -25.40
N SER A 35 7.37 2.46 -25.06
CA SER A 35 7.35 1.50 -23.94
C SER A 35 7.03 2.15 -22.60
N PHE A 36 7.34 3.42 -22.40
CA PHE A 36 7.02 4.18 -21.18
C PHE A 36 5.52 4.40 -20.96
N LEU A 37 4.69 4.26 -22.01
CA LEU A 37 3.23 4.33 -21.93
C LEU A 37 2.58 2.98 -21.57
N SER A 38 3.38 1.92 -21.41
CA SER A 38 2.86 0.56 -21.21
C SER A 38 1.98 0.42 -19.97
N PRO A 39 0.90 -0.39 -20.05
CA PRO A 39 0.07 -0.69 -18.88
C PRO A 39 0.88 -1.34 -17.75
N PRO A 40 0.70 -0.93 -16.48
CA PRO A 40 1.42 -1.50 -15.35
C PRO A 40 1.11 -2.99 -15.19
N SER A 41 2.13 -3.78 -14.85
CA SER A 41 1.96 -5.22 -14.62
C SER A 41 1.03 -5.51 -13.44
N GLN A 42 0.07 -6.40 -13.62
CA GLN A 42 -0.74 -6.93 -12.53
C GLN A 42 -0.14 -8.23 -12.02
N ARG A 43 0.07 -8.32 -10.71
CA ARG A 43 0.45 -9.60 -10.07
C ARG A 43 -0.74 -10.55 -10.14
N SER A 44 -0.47 -11.83 -10.38
CA SER A 44 -1.52 -12.87 -10.42
C SER A 44 -2.25 -12.95 -9.07
N GLN A 45 -1.48 -12.99 -7.99
CA GLN A 45 -1.93 -12.86 -6.61
C GLN A 45 -2.18 -11.38 -6.27
N CYS A 46 -3.29 -11.10 -5.58
CA CYS A 46 -3.67 -9.75 -5.12
C CYS A 46 -4.00 -8.72 -6.23
N ARG A 47 -4.38 -9.15 -7.45
CA ARG A 47 -4.75 -8.21 -8.53
C ARG A 47 -5.85 -7.22 -8.14
N TYR A 48 -6.88 -7.68 -7.44
CA TYR A 48 -8.01 -6.83 -7.02
C TYR A 48 -7.66 -5.92 -5.84
N PHE A 49 -6.65 -6.27 -5.05
CA PHE A 49 -6.10 -5.36 -4.04
C PHE A 49 -5.36 -4.17 -4.65
N ASN A 50 -4.83 -4.31 -5.87
CA ASN A 50 -4.03 -3.28 -6.54
C ASN A 50 -4.65 -2.79 -7.85
N ILE A 51 -5.96 -2.99 -8.02
CA ILE A 51 -6.66 -2.73 -9.28
C ILE A 51 -6.60 -1.27 -9.70
N GLU A 52 -6.59 -0.36 -8.72
CA GLU A 52 -6.45 1.08 -8.90
C GLU A 52 -5.22 1.46 -9.73
N ARG A 53 -4.13 0.68 -9.67
CA ARG A 53 -2.91 1.00 -10.44
C ARG A 53 -3.18 0.93 -11.94
N LEU A 54 -3.94 -0.06 -12.39
CA LEU A 54 -4.26 -0.24 -13.80
C LEU A 54 -5.35 0.74 -14.25
N ILE A 55 -6.39 0.92 -13.43
CA ILE A 55 -7.47 1.89 -13.73
C ILE A 55 -6.91 3.31 -13.81
N ASN A 56 -6.10 3.72 -12.83
CA ASN A 56 -5.48 5.05 -12.80
C ASN A 56 -4.50 5.25 -13.96
N TRP A 57 -3.77 4.21 -14.38
CA TRP A 57 -2.95 4.30 -15.59
C TRP A 57 -3.82 4.62 -16.82
N ALA A 58 -4.92 3.89 -17.00
CA ALA A 58 -5.81 4.08 -18.14
C ALA A 58 -6.46 5.46 -18.14
N ILE A 59 -7.00 5.91 -17.00
CA ILE A 59 -7.61 7.24 -16.85
C ILE A 59 -6.56 8.33 -17.13
N LYS A 60 -5.40 8.27 -16.46
CA LYS A 60 -4.34 9.27 -16.67
C LYS A 60 -3.87 9.31 -18.12
N LEU A 61 -3.81 8.17 -18.80
CA LEU A 61 -3.39 8.11 -20.19
C LEU A 61 -4.44 8.72 -21.14
N LEU A 62 -5.74 8.50 -20.87
CA LEU A 62 -6.83 9.16 -21.59
C LEU A 62 -6.81 10.69 -21.38
N ASP A 63 -6.50 11.13 -20.16
CA ASP A 63 -6.46 12.54 -19.78
C ASP A 63 -5.14 13.24 -20.17
N SER A 64 -4.12 12.49 -20.59
CA SER A 64 -2.80 13.03 -20.90
C SER A 64 -2.82 13.80 -22.23
N PRO A 65 -2.41 15.08 -22.25
CA PRO A 65 -2.27 15.84 -23.49
C PRO A 65 -1.26 15.19 -24.44
N ILE A 66 -1.66 15.08 -25.71
CA ILE A 66 -0.81 14.51 -26.76
C ILE A 66 0.51 15.25 -26.95
N ASP A 67 0.52 16.56 -26.70
CA ASP A 67 1.69 17.42 -26.92
C ASP A 67 2.84 17.08 -25.96
N ILE A 68 2.53 16.69 -24.72
CA ILE A 68 3.53 16.20 -23.75
C ILE A 68 4.19 14.92 -24.28
N ILE A 69 3.42 14.02 -24.91
CA ILE A 69 3.96 12.78 -25.47
C ILE A 69 4.85 13.09 -26.69
N VAL A 70 4.50 14.09 -27.50
CA VAL A 70 5.33 14.55 -28.63
C VAL A 70 6.68 15.07 -28.13
N GLU A 71 6.70 15.87 -27.07
CA GLU A 71 7.95 16.39 -26.47
C GLU A 71 8.87 15.28 -25.94
N LEU A 72 8.30 14.19 -25.41
CA LEU A 72 9.05 13.04 -24.88
C LEU A 72 9.64 12.15 -25.96
N VAL A 73 9.19 12.28 -27.22
CA VAL A 73 9.66 11.45 -28.34
C VAL A 73 10.01 12.33 -29.56
N PRO A 74 11.02 13.23 -29.43
CA PRO A 74 11.30 14.27 -30.42
C PRO A 74 11.79 13.72 -31.78
N ASN A 75 12.27 12.47 -31.81
CA ASN A 75 12.82 11.83 -32.99
C ASN A 75 11.74 11.23 -33.93
N ILE A 76 10.45 11.37 -33.60
CA ILE A 76 9.34 10.87 -34.41
C ILE A 76 8.49 12.04 -34.87
N GLU A 77 8.21 12.11 -36.17
CA GLU A 77 7.32 13.13 -36.71
C GLU A 77 5.93 13.07 -36.05
N PRO A 78 5.34 14.21 -35.62
CA PRO A 78 4.08 14.23 -34.87
C PRO A 78 2.92 13.50 -35.55
N ALA A 79 2.82 13.54 -36.88
CA ALA A 79 1.78 12.83 -37.63
C ALA A 79 1.92 11.30 -37.50
N ILE A 80 3.14 10.78 -37.67
CA ILE A 80 3.47 9.36 -37.52
C ILE A 80 3.23 8.91 -36.07
N LEU A 81 3.63 9.73 -35.09
CA LEU A 81 3.41 9.46 -33.67
C LEU A 81 1.92 9.34 -33.35
N ARG A 82 1.07 10.27 -33.84
CA ARG A 82 -0.39 10.21 -33.67
C ARG A 82 -0.98 8.92 -34.25
N GLN A 83 -0.51 8.49 -35.42
CA GLN A 83 -0.94 7.23 -36.02
C GLN A 83 -0.51 6.02 -35.18
N LYS A 84 0.75 5.97 -34.72
CA LYS A 84 1.26 4.92 -33.82
C LYS A 84 0.43 4.85 -32.54
N LEU A 85 0.16 5.98 -31.88
CA LEU A 85 -0.64 6.05 -30.65
C LEU A 85 -2.08 5.59 -30.90
N LYS A 86 -2.74 6.07 -31.96
CA LYS A 86 -4.10 5.62 -32.30
C LYS A 86 -4.13 4.10 -32.55
N SER A 87 -3.14 3.56 -33.26
CA SER A 87 -3.08 2.11 -33.54
C SER A 87 -2.86 1.24 -32.30
N LYS A 88 -2.02 1.68 -31.35
CA LYS A 88 -1.62 0.88 -30.18
C LYS A 88 -2.45 1.13 -28.91
N LEU A 89 -3.02 2.33 -28.78
CA LEU A 89 -3.72 2.80 -27.58
C LEU A 89 -5.13 3.33 -27.85
N GLY A 90 -5.53 3.50 -29.11
CA GLY A 90 -6.85 4.06 -29.45
C GLY A 90 -8.04 3.21 -28.97
N TRP A 91 -7.82 1.93 -28.70
CA TRP A 91 -8.83 1.04 -28.09
C TRP A 91 -9.29 1.53 -26.70
N LEU A 92 -8.46 2.30 -25.99
CA LEU A 92 -8.73 2.75 -24.63
C LEU A 92 -9.95 3.68 -24.53
N ILE A 93 -10.24 4.43 -25.60
CA ILE A 93 -11.40 5.33 -25.70
C ILE A 93 -12.71 4.57 -25.46
N ASN A 94 -12.79 3.31 -25.90
CA ASN A 94 -13.98 2.47 -25.73
C ASN A 94 -14.26 2.07 -24.27
N TYR A 95 -13.34 2.38 -23.35
CA TYR A 95 -13.43 2.05 -21.93
C TYR A 95 -13.57 3.28 -21.05
N GLN A 96 -13.69 4.49 -21.60
CA GLN A 96 -13.76 5.73 -20.81
C GLN A 96 -14.89 5.72 -19.76
N GLU A 97 -16.10 5.31 -20.16
CA GLU A 97 -17.25 5.21 -19.26
C GLU A 97 -17.11 4.05 -18.25
N PRO A 98 -16.78 2.80 -18.66
CA PRO A 98 -16.46 1.72 -17.72
C PRO A 98 -15.35 2.05 -16.71
N LEU A 99 -14.28 2.75 -17.14
CA LEU A 99 -13.18 3.17 -16.27
C LEU A 99 -13.66 4.11 -15.17
N SER A 100 -14.58 5.03 -15.48
CA SER A 100 -15.20 5.91 -14.48
C SER A 100 -15.99 5.09 -13.44
N ILE A 101 -16.78 4.11 -13.90
CA ILE A 101 -17.56 3.23 -13.02
C ILE A 101 -16.62 2.41 -12.11
N TRP A 102 -15.62 1.73 -12.68
CA TRP A 102 -14.67 0.93 -11.91
C TRP A 102 -13.85 1.78 -10.94
N SER A 103 -13.48 3.01 -11.33
CA SER A 103 -12.82 3.96 -10.43
C SER A 103 -13.70 4.32 -9.22
N GLN A 104 -14.99 4.58 -9.45
CA GLN A 104 -15.95 4.83 -8.37
C GLN A 104 -16.10 3.61 -7.46
N MET A 105 -16.20 2.39 -8.01
CA MET A 105 -16.25 1.16 -7.20
C MET A 105 -15.01 1.01 -6.30
N VAL A 106 -13.82 1.26 -6.87
CA VAL A 106 -12.58 1.25 -6.10
C VAL A 106 -12.63 2.30 -5.00
N GLN A 107 -12.98 3.54 -5.33
CA GLN A 107 -13.08 4.62 -4.35
C GLN A 107 -14.02 4.28 -3.20
N MET A 108 -15.22 3.73 -3.48
CA MET A 108 -16.16 3.28 -2.46
C MET A 108 -15.52 2.27 -1.50
N THR A 109 -14.83 1.27 -2.04
CA THR A 109 -14.15 0.27 -1.19
C THR A 109 -13.00 0.85 -0.38
N ARG A 110 -12.22 1.79 -0.94
CA ARG A 110 -11.12 2.45 -0.23
C ARG A 110 -11.59 3.35 0.89
N THR A 111 -12.70 4.07 0.69
CA THR A 111 -13.32 4.86 1.74
C THR A 111 -13.71 3.98 2.92
N VAL A 112 -14.36 2.84 2.65
CA VAL A 112 -14.74 1.87 3.69
C VAL A 112 -13.50 1.29 4.38
N GLU A 113 -12.50 0.84 3.63
CA GLU A 113 -11.25 0.32 4.20
C GLU A 113 -10.55 1.35 5.08
N THR A 114 -10.48 2.61 4.65
CA THR A 114 -9.88 3.70 5.42
C THR A 114 -10.62 3.91 6.72
N HIS A 115 -11.95 3.95 6.66
CA HIS A 115 -12.79 4.13 7.85
C HIS A 115 -12.63 2.96 8.84
N LEU A 116 -12.62 1.72 8.34
CA LEU A 116 -12.39 0.53 9.16
C LEU A 116 -10.99 0.51 9.80
N LYS A 117 -9.97 1.04 9.12
CA LYS A 117 -8.61 1.17 9.66
C LYS A 117 -8.52 2.19 10.79
N THR A 118 -9.26 3.29 10.69
CA THR A 118 -9.19 4.38 11.68
C THR A 118 -10.12 4.16 12.87
N CYS A 119 -11.34 3.66 12.62
CA CYS A 119 -12.40 3.58 13.62
C CYS A 119 -12.68 2.16 14.10
N GLY A 120 -12.13 1.14 13.43
CA GLY A 120 -12.48 -0.26 13.68
C GLY A 120 -13.89 -0.62 13.19
N LEU A 121 -14.31 -1.84 13.50
CA LEU A 121 -15.64 -2.36 13.22
C LEU A 121 -16.45 -2.42 14.53
N HIS A 122 -17.61 -1.78 14.55
CA HIS A 122 -18.52 -1.76 15.70
C HIS A 122 -19.99 -1.67 15.23
N GLN A 123 -20.95 -1.99 16.10
CA GLN A 123 -22.38 -2.07 15.73
C GLN A 123 -22.95 -0.78 15.11
N LYS A 124 -22.45 0.40 15.52
CA LYS A 124 -22.89 1.72 15.03
C LYS A 124 -22.28 2.12 13.68
N LEU A 125 -21.48 1.28 13.03
CA LEU A 125 -20.73 1.66 11.82
C LEU A 125 -21.66 1.82 10.62
N SER A 126 -22.70 0.98 10.55
CA SER A 126 -23.64 0.94 9.43
C SER A 126 -24.44 2.24 9.30
N SER A 127 -24.70 2.97 10.38
CA SER A 127 -25.36 4.27 10.32
C SER A 127 -24.43 5.39 9.82
N VAL A 128 -23.15 5.35 10.16
CA VAL A 128 -22.14 6.33 9.72
C VAL A 128 -21.85 6.21 8.22
N LEU A 129 -21.69 4.98 7.71
CA LEU A 129 -21.42 4.75 6.29
C LEU A 129 -22.63 5.08 5.41
N LYS A 130 -23.86 4.88 5.90
CA LYS A 130 -25.09 5.29 5.20
C LYS A 130 -25.14 6.80 4.95
N LEU A 131 -24.66 7.62 5.90
CA LEU A 131 -24.64 9.09 5.78
C LEU A 131 -23.55 9.58 4.81
N GLN A 132 -22.36 8.97 4.82
CA GLN A 132 -21.29 9.35 3.88
C GLN A 132 -21.62 8.94 2.44
N GLN A 133 -22.33 7.84 2.22
CA GLN A 133 -22.59 7.32 0.87
C GLN A 133 -23.79 7.94 0.13
N LEU A 134 -24.58 8.82 0.77
CA LEU A 134 -25.59 9.62 0.04
C LEU A 134 -24.98 10.69 -0.87
N THR A 135 -23.65 10.86 -0.86
CA THR A 135 -22.95 11.93 -1.59
C THR A 135 -22.08 11.45 -2.76
N MET A 136 -22.09 10.16 -3.12
CA MET A 136 -21.13 9.62 -4.09
C MET A 136 -21.74 8.60 -5.06
N GLY A 137 -22.17 9.06 -6.25
CA GLY A 137 -22.17 8.23 -7.47
C GLY A 137 -23.51 7.95 -8.13
N ALA A 138 -23.44 7.69 -9.44
CA ALA A 138 -24.56 7.47 -10.36
C ALA A 138 -25.46 6.28 -9.95
N ASN A 139 -26.74 6.32 -10.37
CA ASN A 139 -27.75 5.28 -10.11
C ASN A 139 -27.30 3.84 -10.45
N SER A 140 -26.30 3.67 -11.32
CA SER A 140 -25.79 2.35 -11.74
C SER A 140 -25.03 1.58 -10.66
N LEU A 141 -24.50 2.24 -9.62
CA LEU A 141 -23.69 1.59 -8.58
C LEU A 141 -24.45 1.24 -7.29
N VAL A 142 -25.76 1.50 -7.24
CA VAL A 142 -26.60 1.24 -6.07
C VAL A 142 -26.50 -0.23 -5.61
N ASN A 143 -26.54 -1.17 -6.55
CA ASN A 143 -26.44 -2.60 -6.22
C ASN A 143 -25.10 -2.97 -5.57
N PHE A 144 -23.99 -2.39 -6.05
CA PHE A 144 -22.67 -2.64 -5.47
C PHE A 144 -22.55 -2.03 -4.07
N GLN A 145 -23.08 -0.82 -3.90
CA GLN A 145 -23.14 -0.15 -2.60
C GLN A 145 -23.95 -0.97 -1.59
N LEU A 146 -25.12 -1.49 -1.98
CA LEU A 146 -25.94 -2.35 -1.12
C LEU A 146 -25.18 -3.60 -0.67
N LYS A 147 -24.45 -4.27 -1.57
CA LYS A 147 -23.61 -5.43 -1.20
C LYS A 147 -22.56 -5.08 -0.13
N ILE A 148 -21.96 -3.89 -0.21
CA ILE A 148 -21.01 -3.42 0.81
C ILE A 148 -21.74 -3.18 2.15
N ILE A 149 -22.87 -2.48 2.13
CA ILE A 149 -23.66 -2.17 3.33
C ILE A 149 -24.16 -3.46 4.00
N ASP A 150 -24.68 -4.39 3.21
CA ASP A 150 -25.22 -5.66 3.70
C ASP A 150 -24.11 -6.48 4.37
N TYR A 151 -22.95 -6.59 3.71
CA TYR A 151 -21.78 -7.26 4.28
C TYR A 151 -21.39 -6.65 5.63
N LEU A 152 -21.25 -5.32 5.69
CA LEU A 152 -20.87 -4.64 6.93
C LEU A 152 -21.94 -4.75 8.01
N THR A 153 -23.22 -4.76 7.64
CA THR A 153 -24.34 -4.92 8.58
C THR A 153 -24.32 -6.32 9.20
N ILE A 154 -24.11 -7.35 8.38
CA ILE A 154 -24.00 -8.74 8.83
C ILE A 154 -22.78 -8.94 9.72
N GLU A 155 -21.62 -8.37 9.37
CA GLU A 155 -20.43 -8.53 10.22
C GLU A 155 -20.52 -7.70 11.51
N SER A 156 -21.11 -6.50 11.45
CA SER A 156 -21.27 -5.64 12.64
C SER A 156 -22.30 -6.18 13.63
N SER A 157 -23.30 -6.95 13.18
CA SER A 157 -24.32 -7.54 14.06
C SER A 157 -23.77 -8.67 14.95
N LYS A 158 -22.62 -9.24 14.58
CA LYS A 158 -21.92 -10.27 15.36
C LYS A 158 -21.11 -9.69 16.52
N ILE A 159 -21.00 -8.36 16.61
CA ILE A 159 -20.19 -7.66 17.60
C ILE A 159 -21.07 -7.28 18.79
N GLN A 160 -20.55 -7.47 20.01
CA GLN A 160 -21.24 -7.07 21.22
C GLN A 160 -21.41 -5.54 21.29
N SER A 161 -22.47 -5.09 21.97
CA SER A 161 -22.70 -3.66 22.18
C SER A 161 -21.48 -3.00 22.83
N GLU A 162 -21.11 -1.81 22.35
CA GLU A 162 -19.98 -0.99 22.83
C GLU A 162 -18.57 -1.56 22.55
N GLN A 163 -18.45 -2.72 21.91
CA GLN A 163 -17.14 -3.22 21.47
C GLN A 163 -16.75 -2.70 20.09
N THR A 164 -15.45 -2.47 19.91
CA THR A 164 -14.83 -2.13 18.62
C THR A 164 -13.73 -3.13 18.31
N ILE A 165 -13.83 -3.79 17.16
CA ILE A 165 -12.87 -4.79 16.71
C ILE A 165 -11.93 -4.16 15.68
N LEU A 166 -10.64 -4.49 15.77
CA LEU A 166 -9.67 -4.12 14.75
C LEU A 166 -9.94 -4.91 13.46
N ALA A 167 -10.34 -4.20 12.39
CA ALA A 167 -10.72 -4.83 11.13
C ALA A 167 -9.52 -5.23 10.24
N THR A 168 -8.29 -4.82 10.59
CA THR A 168 -7.09 -5.03 9.78
C THR A 168 -5.85 -5.28 10.65
N SER A 169 -4.89 -6.04 10.12
CA SER A 169 -3.56 -6.22 10.71
C SER A 169 -2.52 -5.21 10.19
N ASP A 170 -2.91 -4.29 9.30
CA ASP A 170 -2.03 -3.27 8.70
C ASP A 170 -1.30 -2.42 9.74
N VAL A 171 -1.87 -2.25 10.94
CA VAL A 171 -1.21 -1.56 12.06
C VAL A 171 0.08 -2.27 12.49
N ILE A 172 0.09 -3.61 12.46
CA ILE A 172 1.25 -4.43 12.78
C ILE A 172 2.31 -4.26 11.69
N GLU A 173 1.91 -4.33 10.41
CA GLU A 173 2.83 -4.12 9.29
C GLU A 173 3.44 -2.70 9.32
N SER A 174 2.63 -1.68 9.61
CA SER A 174 3.07 -0.29 9.76
C SER A 174 4.08 -0.13 10.90
N LEU A 175 3.85 -0.81 12.02
CA LEU A 175 4.73 -0.80 13.17
C LEU A 175 6.09 -1.44 12.86
N PHE A 176 6.09 -2.60 12.20
CA PHE A 176 7.33 -3.22 11.71
C PHE A 176 7.99 -2.42 10.59
N GLY A 177 7.23 -1.68 9.79
CA GLY A 177 7.74 -0.72 8.80
C GLY A 177 8.56 0.37 9.46
N LYS A 178 8.04 1.00 10.52
CA LYS A 178 8.79 1.99 11.32
C LYS A 178 10.05 1.38 11.92
N TYR A 179 9.97 0.19 12.49
CA TYR A 179 11.15 -0.52 13.01
C TYR A 179 12.21 -0.77 11.93
N LYS A 180 11.82 -1.22 10.73
CA LYS A 180 12.73 -1.41 9.59
C LYS A 180 13.39 -0.09 9.17
N GLN A 181 12.65 1.01 9.20
CA GLN A 181 13.21 2.34 8.93
C GLN A 181 14.26 2.73 9.96
N PHE A 182 13.98 2.54 11.27
CA PHE A 182 14.95 2.83 12.33
C PHE A 182 16.20 1.94 12.24
N SER A 183 16.02 0.63 12.05
CA SER A 183 17.11 -0.34 11.97
C SER A 183 17.89 -0.30 10.66
N SER A 184 17.40 0.40 9.62
CA SER A 184 18.09 0.51 8.32
C SER A 184 19.50 1.12 8.42
N ARG A 185 19.76 1.90 9.47
CA ARG A 185 21.07 2.52 9.76
C ARG A 185 22.08 1.53 10.36
N CYS A 186 21.61 0.37 10.82
CA CYS A 186 22.49 -0.64 11.40
C CYS A 186 23.19 -1.43 10.27
N PRO A 187 24.53 -1.58 10.33
CA PRO A 187 25.27 -2.29 9.28
C PRO A 187 24.96 -3.79 9.24
N PHE A 188 24.47 -4.35 10.35
CA PHE A 188 24.02 -5.73 10.44
C PHE A 188 22.51 -5.80 10.63
N LYS A 189 21.86 -6.63 9.82
CA LYS A 189 20.43 -6.93 9.91
C LYS A 189 20.19 -7.97 11.02
N GLN A 190 20.39 -7.58 12.27
CA GLN A 190 20.12 -8.38 13.47
C GLN A 190 19.00 -7.73 14.29
N ILE A 191 18.08 -8.54 14.83
CA ILE A 191 17.16 -8.10 15.87
C ILE A 191 17.97 -7.92 17.16
N SER A 192 18.11 -6.68 17.60
CA SER A 192 18.84 -6.27 18.82
C SER A 192 17.92 -5.43 19.70
N GLN A 193 18.48 -4.75 20.70
CA GLN A 193 17.79 -3.77 21.56
C GLN A 193 16.89 -2.79 20.79
N MET A 194 17.23 -2.49 19.53
CA MET A 194 16.40 -1.70 18.61
C MET A 194 14.96 -2.20 18.48
N ILE A 195 14.67 -3.49 18.75
CA ILE A 195 13.30 -4.02 18.72
C ILE A 195 12.38 -3.30 19.71
N LEU A 196 12.92 -2.76 20.81
CA LEU A 196 12.16 -1.98 21.79
C LEU A 196 11.63 -0.65 21.22
N SER A 197 12.16 -0.19 20.08
CA SER A 197 11.62 0.96 19.36
C SER A 197 10.20 0.72 18.86
N ILE A 198 9.78 -0.55 18.71
CA ILE A 198 8.40 -0.92 18.40
C ILE A 198 7.48 -0.41 19.52
N SER A 199 7.77 -0.72 20.78
CA SER A 199 6.98 -0.26 21.92
C SER A 199 6.99 1.26 22.05
N LEU A 200 8.13 1.91 21.77
CA LEU A 200 8.20 3.38 21.74
C LEU A 200 7.33 3.98 20.63
N SER A 201 7.16 3.27 19.51
CA SER A 201 6.36 3.73 18.37
C SER A 201 4.86 3.68 18.59
N THR A 202 4.39 2.99 19.65
CA THR A 202 2.98 2.89 20.02
C THR A 202 2.56 3.87 21.11
N MET A 203 3.50 4.64 21.68
CA MET A 203 3.23 5.61 22.74
C MET A 203 3.51 7.05 22.28
N LYS A 204 2.85 8.01 22.92
CA LYS A 204 3.19 9.42 22.79
C LYS A 204 4.37 9.72 23.71
N LEU A 205 5.57 9.88 23.15
CA LEU A 205 6.76 10.24 23.91
C LEU A 205 6.67 11.72 24.34
N THR A 206 6.44 11.97 25.64
CA THR A 206 6.41 13.31 26.23
C THR A 206 7.61 13.53 27.14
N GLY A 207 7.97 14.79 27.40
CA GLY A 207 9.05 15.12 28.35
C GLY A 207 8.81 14.54 29.76
N SER A 208 7.55 14.46 30.20
CA SER A 208 7.19 13.83 31.47
C SER A 208 7.47 12.33 31.50
N VAL A 209 7.18 11.60 30.42
CA VAL A 209 7.47 10.16 30.31
C VAL A 209 8.98 9.93 30.31
N VAL A 210 9.74 10.74 29.58
CA VAL A 210 11.20 10.64 29.55
C VAL A 210 11.81 10.93 30.93
N LYS A 211 11.35 11.98 31.60
CA LYS A 211 11.78 12.33 32.96
C LYS A 211 11.51 11.19 33.94
N LEU A 212 10.28 10.67 33.96
CA LEU A 212 9.89 9.56 34.82
C LEU A 212 10.77 8.32 34.56
N ALA A 213 11.04 7.99 33.30
CA ALA A 213 11.89 6.86 32.95
C ALA A 213 13.32 7.02 33.48
N LEU A 214 13.90 8.22 33.33
CA LEU A 214 15.25 8.53 33.84
C LEU A 214 15.32 8.56 35.38
N GLU A 215 14.24 8.95 36.05
CA GLU A 215 14.16 8.97 37.52
C GLU A 215 13.91 7.58 38.12
N THR A 216 13.25 6.69 37.38
CA THR A 216 12.83 5.36 37.89
C THR A 216 13.79 4.25 37.49
N VAL A 217 14.47 4.36 36.34
CA VAL A 217 15.34 3.31 35.79
C VAL A 217 16.79 3.76 35.84
N ARG A 218 17.60 3.08 36.66
CA ARG A 218 19.03 3.35 36.71
C ARG A 218 19.70 2.78 35.46
N TYR A 219 20.66 3.53 34.91
CA TYR A 219 21.43 3.09 33.73
C TYR A 219 22.11 1.73 33.94
N LEU A 220 22.68 1.49 35.13
CA LEU A 220 23.35 0.23 35.47
C LEU A 220 22.42 -0.98 35.40
N ASP A 221 21.17 -0.83 35.87
CA ASP A 221 20.18 -1.90 35.82
C ASP A 221 19.74 -2.16 34.37
N LEU A 222 19.59 -1.09 33.58
CA LEU A 222 19.25 -1.19 32.16
C LEU A 222 20.33 -1.90 31.35
N GLU A 223 21.61 -1.56 31.59
CA GLU A 223 22.76 -2.16 30.93
C GLU A 223 22.85 -3.66 31.26
N ALA A 224 22.77 -4.03 32.54
CA ALA A 224 22.77 -5.42 32.99
C ALA A 224 21.61 -6.24 32.38
N TRP A 225 20.40 -5.68 32.38
CA TRP A 225 19.24 -6.32 31.76
C TRP A 225 19.43 -6.48 30.25
N SER A 226 19.98 -5.46 29.59
CA SER A 226 20.19 -5.45 28.15
C SER A 226 21.22 -6.50 27.71
N ASP A 227 22.29 -6.66 28.48
CA ASP A 227 23.29 -7.71 28.27
C ASP A 227 22.71 -9.10 28.56
N GLN A 228 21.86 -9.25 29.57
CA GLN A 228 21.19 -10.51 29.86
C GLN A 228 20.23 -10.94 28.73
N VAL A 229 19.46 -10.01 28.17
CA VAL A 229 18.41 -10.31 27.18
C VAL A 229 18.96 -10.40 25.76
N PHE A 230 19.81 -9.46 25.36
CA PHE A 230 20.29 -9.36 23.97
C PHE A 230 21.74 -9.83 23.81
N GLY A 231 22.54 -9.72 24.87
CA GLY A 231 23.97 -10.00 24.84
C GLY A 231 24.74 -9.16 23.84
N GLN A 232 25.95 -9.62 23.53
CA GLN A 232 26.86 -8.90 22.64
C GLN A 232 26.34 -8.88 21.19
N SER A 233 26.22 -7.68 20.61
CA SER A 233 25.79 -7.52 19.21
C SER A 233 26.80 -8.10 18.21
N MET A 234 26.35 -8.49 17.01
CA MET A 234 27.24 -8.99 15.95
C MET A 234 28.33 -8.00 15.57
N LEU A 235 28.02 -6.70 15.58
CA LEU A 235 29.01 -5.63 15.36
C LEU A 235 30.05 -5.59 16.47
N SER A 236 29.64 -5.73 17.75
CA SER A 236 30.55 -5.77 18.89
C SER A 236 31.43 -7.03 18.88
N LYS A 237 30.86 -8.20 18.59
CA LYS A 237 31.62 -9.45 18.38
C LYS A 237 32.67 -9.28 17.28
N ARG A 238 32.25 -8.74 16.13
CA ARG A 238 33.14 -8.48 14.99
C ARG A 238 34.26 -7.51 15.34
N ARG A 239 33.95 -6.40 16.01
CA ARG A 239 34.96 -5.45 16.50
C ARG A 239 35.96 -6.11 17.43
N THR A 240 35.48 -6.89 18.40
CA THR A 240 36.33 -7.61 19.37
C THR A 240 37.33 -8.52 18.66
N VAL A 241 36.88 -9.29 17.67
CA VAL A 241 37.76 -10.16 16.87
C VAL A 241 38.83 -9.36 16.12
N PHE A 242 38.46 -8.26 15.46
CA PHE A 242 39.42 -7.46 14.68
C PHE A 242 40.33 -6.56 15.53
N THR A 243 39.91 -6.18 16.74
CA THR A 243 40.78 -5.47 17.68
C THR A 243 41.79 -6.43 18.33
N ALA A 244 41.40 -7.69 18.58
CA ALA A 244 42.31 -8.70 19.10
C ALA A 244 43.46 -8.98 18.11
N SER A 245 43.17 -9.08 16.81
CA SER A 245 44.19 -9.29 15.78
C SER A 245 45.16 -8.11 15.60
N ASN A 246 44.76 -6.89 15.95
CA ASN A 246 45.64 -5.72 15.87
C ASN A 246 46.60 -5.61 17.06
N ASN A 247 46.26 -6.18 18.22
CA ASN A 247 47.17 -6.18 19.37
C ASN A 247 48.29 -7.23 19.22
N ASP A 248 48.15 -8.20 18.31
CA ASP A 248 49.19 -9.20 18.01
C ASP A 248 50.24 -8.70 16.99
N THR A 249 50.15 -7.43 16.54
CA THR A 249 51.12 -6.82 15.60
C THR A 249 52.01 -5.73 16.22
N GLU A 250 52.19 -5.75 17.54
CA GLU A 250 53.37 -5.17 18.19
C GLU A 250 54.43 -6.26 18.43
N SER A 251 55.06 -6.73 17.36
CA SER A 251 56.43 -7.28 17.37
C SER A 251 56.87 -7.65 15.95
N ALA A 252 57.48 -6.68 15.28
CA ALA A 252 58.54 -6.88 14.30
C ALA A 252 59.34 -5.58 14.17
#